data_AF-H5XGY1-F1
#
_entry.id   AF-H5XGY1-F1
#
_cell.length_a   1.000
_cell.length_b   1.000
_cell.length_c   1.000
_cell.angle_alpha   90.00
_cell.angle_beta   90.00
_cell.angle_gamma   90.00
#
_symmetry.space_group_name_H-M   'P 1'
#
loop_
_entity.id
_entity.type
_entity.pdbx_description
1 polymer ?
#
loop_
_entity_poly.entity_id
_entity_poly.type
_entity_poly.pdbx_seq_one_letter_code
_entity_poly.pdbx_strand_id
1 'polypeptide(L)'
;MTDNSDQVEAAPLQAMRRALSGVELKKLAAGRGFSVDDTTGERMIRALQDIVDLLEERWATLEKLASNPPLSVTATARWTAQRTVSTAADEYGLLTQLRQARDELPQYIEAIRTAKRGYSETETAHRKAIDGLSPS
;
A
#
# COMPACT_ATOMS: atom_id res chain seq x y z
N MET A 1 48.16 -7.38 -13.65
CA MET A 1 48.29 -7.11 -12.20
C MET A 1 47.28 -6.02 -11.89
N THR A 2 46.29 -6.36 -11.05
CA THR A 2 45.17 -5.58 -10.46
C THR A 2 44.20 -4.90 -11.44
N ASP A 3 43.00 -5.44 -11.70
CA ASP A 3 41.80 -5.49 -10.84
C ASP A 3 41.14 -4.11 -10.68
N ASN A 4 39.95 -3.96 -11.30
CA ASN A 4 38.94 -3.01 -10.84
C ASN A 4 37.57 -3.50 -11.30
N SER A 5 37.17 -4.60 -10.68
CA SER A 5 35.78 -5.00 -10.49
C SER A 5 35.07 -3.89 -9.70
N ASP A 6 34.04 -3.25 -10.28
CA ASP A 6 32.92 -2.58 -9.57
C ASP A 6 32.02 -1.82 -10.55
N GLN A 7 31.39 -2.53 -11.48
CA GLN A 7 30.21 -2.03 -12.19
C GLN A 7 29.13 -3.11 -12.25
N VAL A 8 28.63 -3.48 -11.08
CA VAL A 8 27.30 -4.08 -10.95
C VAL A 8 26.67 -3.49 -9.68
N GLU A 9 25.36 -3.26 -9.70
CA GLU A 9 24.52 -2.79 -8.57
C GLU A 9 24.29 -1.29 -8.40
N ALA A 10 23.60 -0.67 -9.38
CA ALA A 10 22.78 0.52 -9.11
C ALA A 10 21.38 0.43 -9.74
N ALA A 11 20.90 -0.77 -10.09
CA ALA A 11 19.64 -0.99 -10.78
C ALA A 11 18.43 -1.50 -9.94
N PRO A 12 18.48 -1.79 -8.61
CA PRO A 12 17.27 -2.25 -7.93
C PRO A 12 16.40 -1.13 -7.34
N LEU A 13 16.95 0.07 -7.08
CA LEU A 13 16.22 1.12 -6.33
C LEU A 13 15.29 1.98 -7.18
N GLN A 14 15.52 2.11 -8.50
CA GLN A 14 14.61 2.87 -9.38
C GLN A 14 13.38 2.06 -9.79
N ALA A 15 13.46 0.73 -9.81
CA ALA A 15 12.31 -0.14 -10.08
C ALA A 15 11.27 -0.11 -8.94
N MET A 16 11.72 0.10 -7.69
CA MET A 16 10.83 0.22 -6.51
C MET A 16 9.98 1.50 -6.50
N ARG A 17 10.34 2.54 -7.26
CA ARG A 17 9.63 3.83 -7.29
C ARG A 17 8.42 3.88 -8.22
N ARG A 18 8.17 2.84 -9.00
CA ARG A 18 6.84 2.63 -9.60
C ARG A 18 6.04 1.77 -8.64
N ALA A 19 5.57 2.37 -7.55
CA ALA A 19 4.44 1.82 -6.83
C ALA A 19 3.33 1.60 -7.87
N LEU A 20 3.05 0.34 -8.20
CA LEU A 20 2.00 -0.02 -9.15
C LEU A 20 0.71 0.64 -8.68
N SER A 21 0.20 1.59 -9.45
CA SER A 21 -1.07 2.23 -9.14
C SER A 21 -2.17 1.16 -9.01
N GLY A 22 -3.22 1.41 -8.23
CA GLY A 22 -4.36 0.48 -8.12
C GLY A 22 -4.96 0.10 -9.48
N VAL A 23 -4.83 0.99 -10.48
CA VAL A 23 -5.23 0.76 -11.89
C VAL A 23 -4.26 -0.18 -12.63
N GLU A 24 -2.95 -0.08 -12.40
CA GLU A 24 -1.95 -1.00 -12.96
C GLU A 24 -2.05 -2.39 -12.34
N LEU A 25 -2.29 -2.49 -11.03
CA LEU A 25 -2.62 -3.75 -10.36
C LEU A 25 -3.84 -4.41 -10.99
N LYS A 26 -4.91 -3.65 -11.27
CA LYS A 26 -6.11 -4.15 -11.95
C LYS A 26 -5.82 -4.65 -13.37
N LYS A 27 -4.92 -4.00 -14.11
CA LYS A 27 -4.50 -4.42 -15.46
C LYS A 27 -3.61 -5.68 -15.44
N LEU A 28 -2.72 -5.81 -14.45
CA LEU A 28 -1.89 -7.00 -14.27
C LEU A 28 -2.69 -8.22 -13.82
N ALA A 29 -3.73 -8.03 -12.99
CA ALA A 29 -4.67 -9.09 -12.60
C ALA A 29 -5.47 -9.65 -13.80
N ALA A 30 -5.78 -8.81 -14.79
CA ALA A 30 -6.43 -9.26 -16.03
C ALA A 30 -5.50 -10.06 -16.96
N GLY A 31 -4.18 -9.90 -16.79
CA GLY A 31 -3.15 -10.44 -17.69
C GLY A 31 -2.36 -11.60 -17.10
N ARG A 32 -3.01 -12.66 -16.58
CA ARG A 32 -2.45 -14.01 -16.26
C ARG A 32 -1.11 -14.12 -15.48
N GLY A 33 -0.45 -13.03 -15.08
CA GLY A 33 0.90 -13.01 -14.50
C GLY A 33 0.96 -12.66 -13.01
N PHE A 34 -0.19 -12.40 -12.38
CA PHE A 34 -0.31 -12.14 -10.96
C PHE A 34 -1.51 -12.90 -10.40
N SER A 35 -1.43 -14.23 -10.43
CA SER A 35 -2.38 -15.09 -9.70
C SER A 35 -2.02 -15.03 -8.22
N VAL A 36 -2.68 -14.15 -7.48
CA VAL A 36 -2.66 -14.23 -6.02
C VAL A 36 -3.55 -15.41 -5.63
N ASP A 37 -2.93 -16.51 -5.23
CA ASP A 37 -3.67 -17.67 -4.70
C ASP A 37 -4.47 -17.26 -3.46
N ASP A 38 -5.53 -18.01 -3.15
CA ASP A 38 -6.48 -17.66 -2.09
C ASP A 38 -5.79 -17.42 -0.73
N THR A 39 -4.75 -18.19 -0.41
CA THR A 39 -4.03 -18.09 0.86
C THR A 39 -3.13 -16.86 0.92
N THR A 40 -2.47 -16.53 -0.19
CA THR A 40 -1.63 -15.32 -0.28
C THR A 40 -2.48 -14.06 -0.25
N GLY A 41 -3.60 -14.03 -0.98
CA GLY A 41 -4.50 -12.87 -1.02
C GLY A 41 -5.14 -12.60 0.34
N GLU A 42 -5.49 -13.66 1.06
CA GLU A 42 -6.02 -13.56 2.42
C GLU A 42 -5.00 -12.97 3.39
N ARG A 43 -3.73 -13.38 3.32
CA ARG A 43 -2.66 -12.79 4.14
C ARG A 43 -2.45 -11.30 3.85
N MET A 44 -2.48 -10.92 2.58
CA MET A 44 -2.37 -9.51 2.18
C MET A 44 -3.55 -8.69 2.70
N ILE A 45 -4.78 -9.18 2.54
CA ILE A 45 -5.98 -8.51 3.06
C ILE A 45 -5.87 -8.28 4.56
N ARG A 46 -5.48 -9.30 5.34
CA ARG A 46 -5.33 -9.17 6.79
C ARG A 46 -4.27 -8.15 7.18
N ALA A 47 -3.09 -8.20 6.56
CA ALA A 47 -2.03 -7.24 6.85
C ALA A 47 -2.46 -5.78 6.55
N LEU A 48 -3.18 -5.56 5.45
CA LEU A 48 -3.71 -4.23 5.13
C LEU A 48 -4.82 -3.80 6.09
N GLN A 49 -5.69 -4.73 6.50
CA GLN A 49 -6.74 -4.47 7.49
C GLN A 49 -6.14 -4.10 8.84
N ASP A 50 -5.12 -4.82 9.31
CA ASP A 50 -4.43 -4.51 10.58
C ASP A 50 -3.83 -3.10 10.57
N ILE A 51 -3.29 -2.65 9.42
CA ILE A 51 -2.77 -1.29 9.25
C ILE A 51 -3.90 -0.26 9.29
N VAL A 52 -5.01 -0.51 8.58
CA VAL A 52 -6.19 0.38 8.59
C VAL A 52 -6.75 0.50 10.00
N ASP A 53 -6.93 -0.62 10.69
CA ASP A 53 -7.49 -0.66 12.04
C ASP A 53 -6.59 0.11 13.03
N LEU A 54 -5.27 -0.10 12.96
CA LEU A 54 -4.31 0.66 13.75
C LEU A 54 -4.37 2.16 13.44
N LEU A 55 -4.49 2.52 12.17
CA LEU A 55 -4.55 3.91 11.74
C LEU A 55 -5.82 4.60 12.22
N GLU A 56 -6.97 3.93 12.13
CA GLU A 56 -8.25 4.40 12.66
C GLU A 56 -8.21 4.55 14.19
N GLU A 57 -7.67 3.55 14.91
CA GLU A 57 -7.53 3.59 16.38
C GLU A 57 -6.71 4.79 16.83
N ARG A 58 -5.63 5.11 16.10
CA ARG A 58 -4.68 6.16 16.46
C ARG A 58 -4.97 7.50 15.82
N TRP A 59 -5.94 7.58 14.92
CA TRP A 59 -6.20 8.76 14.09
C TRP A 59 -6.38 10.04 14.90
N ALA A 60 -7.25 10.01 15.92
CA ALA A 60 -7.51 11.16 16.77
C ALA A 60 -6.27 11.66 17.54
N THR A 61 -5.29 10.78 17.80
CA THR A 61 -4.01 11.17 18.40
C THR A 61 -3.08 11.78 17.36
N LEU A 62 -3.04 11.21 16.15
CA LEU A 62 -2.22 11.70 15.05
C LEU A 62 -2.67 13.08 14.56
N GLU A 63 -3.99 13.36 14.52
CA GLU A 63 -4.52 14.67 14.13
C GLU A 63 -4.08 15.81 15.04
N LYS A 64 -3.69 15.51 16.30
CA LYS A 64 -3.13 16.52 17.21
C LYS A 64 -1.80 17.08 16.72
N LEU A 65 -1.07 16.37 15.84
CA LEU A 65 0.16 16.88 15.22
C LEU A 65 -0.09 18.07 14.29
N ALA A 66 -1.29 18.18 13.74
CA ALA A 66 -1.72 19.36 12.98
C ALA A 66 -2.23 20.51 13.89
N SER A 67 -2.38 20.26 15.18
CA SER A 67 -2.81 21.28 16.14
C SER A 67 -1.59 22.06 16.63
N ASN A 68 -1.69 23.39 16.62
CA ASN A 68 -0.60 24.28 17.05
C ASN A 68 -0.34 24.10 18.56
N PRO A 69 0.79 23.50 18.99
CA PRO A 69 1.03 23.28 20.42
C PRO A 69 1.25 24.63 21.13
N PRO A 70 0.63 24.88 22.29
CA PRO A 70 0.83 26.11 23.04
C PRO A 70 2.20 26.06 23.76
N LEU A 71 3.27 26.41 23.03
CA LEU A 71 4.64 26.37 23.55
C LEU A 71 4.97 27.60 24.43
N SER A 72 4.62 28.81 23.97
CA SER A 72 4.72 30.10 24.69
C SER A 72 4.17 31.23 23.81
N VAL A 73 4.13 32.46 24.33
CA VAL A 73 3.75 33.68 23.60
C VAL A 73 4.94 34.35 22.90
N THR A 74 6.17 33.89 23.15
CA THR A 74 7.37 34.44 22.51
C THR A 74 7.35 34.22 20.99
N ALA A 75 8.05 35.07 20.25
CA ALA A 75 8.14 34.95 18.79
C ALA A 75 8.74 33.59 18.38
N THR A 76 9.78 33.13 19.07
CA THR A 76 10.43 31.84 18.82
C THR A 76 9.48 30.67 19.05
N ALA A 77 8.71 30.69 20.15
CA ALA A 77 7.78 29.60 20.44
C ALA A 77 6.66 29.53 19.39
N ARG A 78 6.14 30.67 18.94
CA ARG A 78 5.15 30.73 17.86
C ARG A 78 5.71 30.21 16.54
N TRP A 79 6.94 30.60 16.18
CA TRP A 79 7.61 30.10 14.97
C TRP A 79 7.82 28.58 15.02
N THR A 80 8.32 28.05 16.15
CA THR A 80 8.53 26.61 16.31
C THR A 80 7.22 25.84 16.21
N ALA A 81 6.16 26.32 16.86
CA ALA A 81 4.86 25.67 16.83
C ALA A 81 4.27 25.64 15.41
N GLN A 82 4.39 26.74 14.66
CA GLN A 82 4.02 26.78 13.24
C GLN A 82 4.87 25.84 12.38
N ARG A 83 6.18 25.78 12.63
CA ARG A 83 7.09 24.90 11.89
C ARG A 83 6.74 23.43 12.11
N THR A 84 6.39 23.04 13.33
CA THR A 84 5.93 21.69 13.65
C THR A 84 4.66 21.32 12.89
N VAL A 85 3.65 22.20 12.91
CA VAL A 85 2.40 21.97 12.16
C VAL A 85 2.66 21.87 10.66
N SER A 86 3.50 22.75 10.12
CA SER A 86 3.88 22.74 8.70
C SER A 86 4.53 21.41 8.32
N THR A 87 5.51 20.92 9.07
CA THR A 87 6.18 19.65 8.75
C THR A 87 5.24 18.44 8.89
N ALA A 88 4.25 18.50 9.79
CA ALA A 88 3.30 17.42 9.97
C ALA A 88 2.23 17.37 8.86
N ALA A 89 1.79 18.53 8.36
CA ALA A 89 0.61 18.66 7.51
C ALA A 89 0.87 19.34 6.15
N ASP A 90 2.12 19.50 5.72
CA ASP A 90 2.44 19.93 4.35
C ASP A 90 2.10 18.83 3.32
N GLU A 91 2.29 19.12 2.03
CA GLU A 91 1.95 18.22 0.91
C GLU A 91 2.60 16.83 1.02
N TYR A 92 3.80 16.75 1.60
CA TYR A 92 4.53 15.51 1.82
C TYR A 92 4.64 15.14 3.30
N GLY A 93 3.85 15.81 4.14
CA GLY A 93 3.89 15.72 5.58
C GLY A 93 3.37 14.37 6.04
N LEU A 94 3.83 13.94 7.22
CA LEU A 94 3.46 12.65 7.79
C LEU A 94 1.93 12.46 7.83
N LEU A 95 1.19 13.47 8.30
CA LEU A 95 -0.27 13.37 8.42
C LEU A 95 -0.96 13.32 7.06
N THR A 96 -0.42 14.00 6.06
CA THR A 96 -0.93 13.98 4.69
C THR A 96 -0.79 12.59 4.07
N GLN A 97 0.39 11.98 4.21
CA GLN A 97 0.65 10.62 3.71
C GLN A 97 -0.17 9.57 4.46
N LEU A 98 -0.34 9.73 5.78
CA LEU A 98 -1.20 8.84 6.57
C LEU A 98 -2.67 8.99 6.20
N ARG A 99 -3.16 10.21 5.91
CA ARG A 99 -4.52 10.43 5.40
C ARG A 99 -4.74 9.74 4.06
N GLN A 100 -3.79 9.91 3.14
CA GLN A 100 -3.83 9.24 1.84
C GLN A 100 -3.88 7.71 2.01
N ALA A 101 -3.02 7.15 2.87
CA ALA A 101 -3.06 5.72 3.15
C ALA A 101 -4.42 5.28 3.74
N ARG A 102 -4.99 6.05 4.67
CA ARG A 102 -6.32 5.78 5.23
C ARG A 102 -7.40 5.66 4.16
N ASP A 103 -7.34 6.53 3.15
CA ASP A 103 -8.33 6.59 2.08
C ASP A 103 -8.11 5.53 0.97
N GLU A 104 -6.85 5.16 0.72
CA GLU A 104 -6.47 4.24 -0.37
C GLU A 104 -6.44 2.77 0.04
N LEU A 105 -5.97 2.46 1.26
CA LEU A 105 -5.79 1.07 1.72
C LEU A 105 -7.07 0.22 1.64
N PRO A 106 -8.28 0.74 2.00
CA PRO A 106 -9.52 0.00 1.81
C PRO A 106 -9.80 -0.35 0.34
N GLN A 107 -9.40 0.51 -0.60
CA GLN A 107 -9.59 0.25 -2.03
C GLN A 107 -8.67 -0.87 -2.53
N TYR A 108 -7.45 -0.95 -1.99
CA TYR A 108 -6.53 -2.06 -2.28
C TYR A 108 -7.06 -3.40 -1.75
N ILE A 109 -7.66 -3.40 -0.56
CA ILE A 109 -8.33 -4.58 0.01
C ILE A 109 -9.44 -5.07 -0.94
N GLU A 110 -10.30 -4.17 -1.44
CA GLU A 110 -11.36 -4.53 -2.38
C GLU A 110 -10.84 -5.03 -3.73
N ALA A 111 -9.73 -4.45 -4.22
CA ALA A 111 -9.07 -4.91 -5.43
C ALA A 111 -8.54 -6.34 -5.28
N ILE A 112 -7.92 -6.67 -4.14
CA ILE A 112 -7.43 -8.02 -3.84
C ILE A 112 -8.60 -9.00 -3.71
N ARG A 113 -9.68 -8.63 -3.00
CA ARG A 113 -10.91 -9.46 -2.90
C ARG A 113 -11.50 -9.77 -4.27
N THR A 114 -11.49 -8.81 -5.18
CA THR A 114 -11.97 -8.99 -6.56
C THR A 114 -11.06 -9.92 -7.37
N ALA A 115 -9.74 -9.75 -7.25
CA ALA A 115 -8.78 -10.62 -7.92
C ALA A 115 -8.90 -12.09 -7.46
N LYS A 116 -9.08 -12.32 -6.15
CA LYS A 116 -9.30 -13.67 -5.59
C LYS A 116 -10.56 -14.34 -6.17
N ARG A 117 -11.67 -13.61 -6.24
CA ARG A 117 -12.93 -14.14 -6.81
C ARG A 117 -12.77 -14.54 -8.28
N GLY A 118 -12.18 -13.65 -9.09
CA GLY A 118 -11.91 -13.95 -10.51
C GLY A 118 -11.02 -15.18 -10.72
N TYR A 119 -10.00 -15.37 -9.87
CA TYR A 119 -9.18 -16.58 -9.89
C TYR A 119 -9.99 -17.85 -9.55
N SER A 120 -10.79 -17.81 -8.49
CA SER A 120 -11.61 -18.97 -8.06
C SER A 120 -12.65 -19.41 -9.09
N GLU A 121 -13.28 -18.46 -9.77
CA GLU A 121 -14.28 -18.72 -10.82
C GLU A 121 -13.61 -19.36 -12.05
N THR A 122 -12.44 -18.84 -12.44
CA THR A 122 -11.65 -19.34 -13.55
C THR A 122 -11.17 -20.78 -13.27
N GLU A 123 -10.60 -21.03 -12.09
CA GLU A 123 -10.15 -22.36 -11.65
C GLU A 123 -11.31 -23.37 -11.62
N THR A 124 -12.48 -22.98 -11.09
CA THR A 124 -13.67 -23.84 -11.05
C THR A 124 -14.16 -24.21 -12.45
N ALA A 125 -14.14 -23.26 -13.39
CA ALA A 125 -14.50 -23.51 -14.78
C ALA A 125 -13.52 -24.46 -15.47
N HIS A 126 -12.21 -24.30 -15.23
CA HIS A 126 -11.18 -25.20 -15.76
C HIS A 126 -11.31 -26.61 -15.19
N ARG A 127 -11.55 -26.75 -13.88
CA ARG A 127 -11.75 -28.07 -13.25
C ARG A 127 -12.96 -28.81 -13.81
N LYS A 128 -14.10 -28.11 -13.96
CA LYS A 128 -15.29 -28.67 -14.61
C LYS A 128 -15.03 -29.14 -16.04
N ALA A 129 -14.24 -28.38 -16.79
CA ALA A 129 -13.87 -28.76 -18.16
C ALA A 129 -12.98 -30.01 -18.19
N ILE A 130 -12.03 -30.14 -17.25
CA ILE A 130 -11.13 -31.29 -17.15
C ILE A 130 -11.87 -32.54 -16.66
N ASP A 131 -12.74 -32.41 -15.65
CA ASP A 131 -13.57 -33.51 -15.14
C ASP A 131 -14.55 -34.02 -16.22
N GLY A 132 -15.09 -33.13 -17.05
CA GLY A 132 -15.94 -33.48 -18.19
C GLY A 132 -15.19 -34.16 -19.35
N LEU A 133 -13.86 -34.14 -19.36
CA LEU A 133 -13.00 -34.75 -20.39
C LEU A 133 -12.38 -36.07 -19.95
N SER A 134 -12.64 -36.55 -18.72
CA SER A 134 -12.17 -37.86 -18.25
C SER A 134 -13.16 -38.95 -18.69
N PRO A 135 -12.80 -39.85 -19.64
CA PRO A 135 -13.65 -40.97 -20.00
C PRO A 135 -13.64 -42.03 -18.88
N SER A 136 -14.79 -42.64 -18.66
CA SER A 136 -15.00 -43.76 -17.72
C SER A 136 -14.30 -45.05 -18.15
#